data_AF-A0A9E6ZBI0-F1
#
_entry.id   AF-A0A9E6ZBI0-F1
#
_cell.length_a   1.000
_cell.length_b   1.000
_cell.length_c   1.000
_cell.angle_alpha   90.00
_cell.angle_beta   90.00
_cell.angle_gamma   90.00
#
_symmetry.space_group_name_H-M   'P 1'
#
loop_
_entity.id
_entity.type
_entity.pdbx_description
1 polymer ?
#
loop_
_entity_poly.entity_id
_entity_poly.type
_entity_poly.pdbx_seq_one_letter_code
_entity_poly.pdbx_strand_id
1 'polypeptide(L)'
;MVYCYLPFMVLPLYTNLIKFDPALLEAAADLSCTPWKTFLKITLPLSLPGIIAGCTLVFIPCIGEFVIPEILGALKTLFLEKQYGQSSSAIVTGPWPLPLQFALLFLWCCQSLLLKIPSWRARMKTSRFGLASLIIGYVFLYTPLISLVMFSFNSSKQVIFWTGFSMKWYKALFMNSEILNATLTSLEIAAITATGATILGAISAIIILKFKKFRGKNLFEVLVSLPLLCPKSSWGLAFYFYFSILSLGLDGPALAQSQLSHLPTPLFPFPTCARLCTHNSSALMKHCWKPQWI
;
A
#
# COMPACT_ATOMS: atom_id res chain seq x y z
N MET A 1 -5.93 -0.96 -7.09
CA MET A 1 -5.73 0.37 -6.49
C MET A 1 -6.53 0.53 -5.20
N VAL A 2 -7.86 0.48 -5.22
CA VAL A 2 -8.72 0.68 -4.02
C VAL A 2 -8.28 -0.15 -2.80
N TYR A 3 -8.10 -1.46 -2.97
CA TYR A 3 -7.71 -2.39 -1.89
C TYR A 3 -6.38 -2.02 -1.23
N CYS A 4 -5.42 -1.47 -1.98
CA CYS A 4 -4.11 -1.10 -1.46
C CYS A 4 -4.16 0.07 -0.46
N TYR A 5 -5.22 0.86 -0.51
CA TYR A 5 -5.41 2.05 0.31
C TYR A 5 -6.31 1.84 1.53
N LEU A 6 -6.95 0.67 1.64
CA LEU A 6 -7.79 0.32 2.79
C LEU A 6 -7.09 0.53 4.15
N PRO A 7 -5.84 0.06 4.38
CA PRO A 7 -5.22 0.24 5.68
C PRO A 7 -5.01 1.72 6.05
N PHE A 8 -4.76 2.59 5.06
CA PHE A 8 -4.55 4.02 5.28
C PHE A 8 -5.83 4.73 5.73
N MET A 9 -7.01 4.23 5.37
CA MET A 9 -8.29 4.68 5.92
C MET A 9 -8.57 4.05 7.30
N VAL A 10 -8.31 2.75 7.43
CA VAL A 10 -8.69 1.97 8.62
C VAL A 10 -7.89 2.39 9.86
N LEU A 11 -6.57 2.59 9.74
CA LEU A 11 -5.69 2.92 10.87
C LEU A 11 -6.06 4.22 11.62
N PRO A 12 -6.19 5.39 10.95
CA PRO A 12 -6.56 6.64 11.63
C PRO A 12 -7.99 6.58 12.20
N LEU A 13 -8.92 5.93 11.50
CA LEU A 13 -10.29 5.77 11.97
C LEU A 13 -10.36 4.87 13.21
N TYR A 14 -9.64 3.74 13.20
CA TYR A 14 -9.54 2.82 14.32
C TYR A 14 -8.94 3.47 15.56
N THR A 15 -7.83 4.20 15.41
CA THR A 15 -7.15 4.88 16.52
C THR A 15 -7.96 6.05 17.09
N ASN A 16 -8.89 6.62 16.31
CA ASN A 16 -9.83 7.62 16.79
C ASN A 16 -10.97 6.96 17.59
N LEU A 17 -11.58 5.91 17.04
CA LEU A 17 -12.72 5.22 17.65
C LEU A 17 -12.39 4.48 18.95
N ILE A 18 -11.18 3.94 19.12
CA ILE A 18 -10.78 3.26 20.36
C ILE A 18 -10.67 4.22 21.56
N LYS A 19 -10.62 5.54 21.32
CA LYS A 19 -10.53 6.56 22.37
C LYS A 19 -11.90 6.97 22.92
N PHE A 20 -13.00 6.49 22.33
CA PHE A 20 -14.33 6.88 22.76
C PHE A 20 -14.72 6.20 24.06
N ASP A 21 -15.32 6.97 24.97
CA ASP A 21 -15.82 6.47 26.23
C ASP A 21 -17.06 5.57 26.00
N PRO A 22 -17.03 4.29 26.39
CA PRO A 22 -18.20 3.41 26.27
C PRO A 22 -19.42 3.91 27.06
N ALA A 23 -19.23 4.73 28.11
CA ALA A 23 -20.32 5.29 28.90
C ALA A 23 -21.32 6.12 28.07
N LEU A 24 -20.87 6.76 26.99
CA LEU A 24 -21.74 7.50 26.07
C LEU A 24 -22.71 6.59 25.31
N LEU A 25 -22.29 5.35 25.03
CA LEU A 25 -23.14 4.36 24.35
C LEU A 25 -24.11 3.71 25.34
N GLU A 26 -23.69 3.50 26.59
CA GLU A 26 -24.53 2.98 27.66
C GLU A 26 -25.64 3.98 28.03
N ALA A 27 -25.32 5.26 28.22
CA ALA A 27 -26.30 6.31 28.48
C ALA A 27 -27.32 6.48 27.33
N ALA A 28 -26.90 6.28 26.08
CA ALA A 28 -27.80 6.30 24.94
C ALA A 28 -28.75 5.08 24.93
N ALA A 29 -28.28 3.93 25.39
CA ALA A 29 -29.10 2.73 25.55
C ALA A 29 -30.14 2.89 26.68
N ASP A 30 -29.76 3.52 27.80
CA ASP A 30 -30.66 3.83 28.92
C ASP A 30 -31.80 4.78 28.51
N LEU A 31 -31.48 5.76 27.65
CA LEU A 31 -32.47 6.65 27.05
C LEU A 31 -33.29 5.98 25.92
N SER A 32 -33.20 4.66 25.76
CA SER A 32 -33.93 3.85 24.76
C SER A 32 -33.71 4.29 23.30
N CYS A 33 -32.54 4.90 23.00
CA CYS A 33 -32.25 5.28 21.63
C CYS A 33 -31.97 4.05 20.75
N THR A 34 -32.58 4.05 19.56
CA THR A 34 -32.33 3.01 18.56
C THR A 34 -30.87 3.07 18.08
N PRO A 35 -30.25 1.92 17.74
CA PRO A 35 -28.82 1.86 17.37
C PRO A 35 -28.48 2.73 16.15
N TRP A 36 -29.45 2.97 15.26
CA TRP A 36 -29.28 3.85 14.10
C TRP A 36 -29.22 5.32 14.50
N LYS A 37 -30.06 5.73 15.46
CA LYS A 37 -30.08 7.08 16.00
C LYS A 37 -28.83 7.35 16.84
N THR A 38 -28.40 6.36 17.63
CA THR A 38 -27.13 6.39 18.39
C THR A 38 -25.94 6.52 17.45
N PHE A 39 -25.89 5.76 16.35
CA PHE A 39 -24.81 5.86 15.36
C PHE A 39 -24.73 7.26 14.73
N LEU A 40 -25.84 7.78 14.20
CA LEU A 40 -25.85 9.07 13.49
C LEU A 40 -25.61 10.27 14.42
N LYS A 41 -26.12 10.23 15.66
CA LYS A 41 -25.99 11.36 16.59
C LYS A 41 -24.73 11.33 17.45
N ILE A 42 -24.17 10.15 17.74
CA ILE A 42 -23.06 10.00 18.67
C ILE A 42 -21.82 9.51 17.92
N THR A 43 -21.88 8.31 17.34
CA THR A 43 -20.70 7.68 16.74
C THR A 43 -20.15 8.43 15.52
N LEU A 44 -21.02 8.86 14.60
CA LEU A 44 -20.63 9.54 13.36
C LEU A 44 -19.95 10.90 13.59
N PRO A 45 -20.51 11.85 14.38
CA PRO A 45 -19.83 13.13 14.64
C PRO A 45 -18.55 12.96 15.45
N LEU A 46 -18.51 12.02 16.40
CA LEU A 46 -17.29 11.73 17.16
C LEU A 46 -16.17 11.15 16.27
N SER A 47 -16.52 10.31 15.29
CA SER A 47 -15.54 9.69 14.36
C SER A 47 -15.14 10.58 13.18
N LEU A 48 -15.80 11.71 12.98
CA LEU A 48 -15.52 12.68 11.92
C LEU A 48 -14.05 13.14 11.84
N PRO A 49 -13.35 13.50 12.94
CA PRO A 49 -11.91 13.78 12.89
C PRO A 49 -11.06 12.59 12.41
N GLY A 50 -11.45 11.36 12.75
CA GLY A 50 -10.79 10.15 12.25
C GLY A 50 -11.07 9.90 10.76
N ILE A 51 -12.30 10.14 10.31
CA ILE A 51 -12.71 10.06 8.90
C ILE A 51 -11.93 11.09 8.07
N ILE A 52 -11.85 12.35 8.51
CA ILE A 52 -11.10 13.40 7.79
C ILE A 52 -9.63 13.01 7.67
N ALA A 53 -9.01 12.59 8.78
CA ALA A 53 -7.61 12.15 8.76
C ALA A 53 -7.40 10.96 7.81
N GLY A 54 -8.30 9.97 7.81
CA GLY A 54 -8.27 8.83 6.90
C GLY A 54 -8.45 9.23 5.44
N CYS A 55 -9.41 10.09 5.13
CA CYS A 55 -9.64 10.61 3.79
C CYS A 55 -8.41 11.36 3.26
N THR A 56 -7.79 12.22 4.08
CA THR A 56 -6.56 12.91 3.71
C THR A 56 -5.40 11.93 3.46
N LEU A 57 -5.23 10.93 4.31
CA LEU A 57 -4.17 9.91 4.18
C LEU A 57 -4.33 9.00 2.97
N VAL A 58 -5.56 8.79 2.48
CA VAL A 58 -5.82 8.06 1.24
C VAL A 58 -5.63 8.95 0.03
N PHE A 59 -6.12 10.20 0.08
CA PHE A 59 -6.14 11.09 -1.07
C PHE A 59 -4.73 11.56 -1.50
N ILE A 60 -3.85 11.85 -0.54
CA ILE A 60 -2.47 12.28 -0.81
C ILE A 60 -1.72 11.29 -1.71
N PRO A 61 -1.60 9.99 -1.36
CA PRO A 61 -0.89 9.03 -2.21
C PRO A 61 -1.68 8.67 -3.47
N CYS A 62 -3.03 8.73 -3.47
CA CYS A 62 -3.82 8.50 -4.68
C CYS A 62 -3.50 9.49 -5.80
N ILE A 63 -3.27 10.77 -5.48
CA ILE A 63 -2.84 11.76 -6.48
C ILE A 63 -1.39 11.48 -6.93
N GLY A 64 -0.51 11.09 -6.00
CA GLY A 64 0.91 10.89 -6.28
C GLY A 64 1.25 9.63 -7.07
N GLU A 65 0.39 8.61 -7.08
CA GLU A 65 0.66 7.34 -7.76
C GLU A 65 0.32 7.31 -9.25
N PHE A 66 -0.16 8.42 -9.79
CA PHE A 66 -0.47 8.52 -11.21
C PHE A 66 0.76 8.46 -12.14
N VAL A 67 1.96 8.69 -11.60
CA VAL A 67 3.20 8.63 -12.39
C VAL A 67 3.60 7.18 -12.73
N ILE A 68 3.00 6.18 -12.07
CA ILE A 68 3.44 4.79 -12.18
C ILE A 68 3.04 4.15 -13.53
N PRO A 69 1.83 4.27 -14.10
CA PRO A 69 1.53 3.58 -15.37
C PRO A 69 2.35 4.08 -16.56
N GLU A 70 2.64 5.39 -16.62
CA GLU A 70 3.37 6.02 -17.72
C GLU A 70 4.88 5.72 -17.65
N ILE A 71 5.45 5.79 -16.45
CA ILE A 71 6.85 5.38 -16.20
C ILE A 71 7.01 3.86 -16.33
N LEU A 72 6.07 3.07 -15.82
CA LEU A 72 6.11 1.61 -15.89
C LEU A 72 5.84 1.11 -17.31
N GLY A 73 5.12 1.85 -18.18
CA GLY A 73 4.99 1.55 -19.60
C GLY A 73 6.32 1.69 -20.35
N ALA A 74 7.05 2.79 -20.13
CA ALA A 74 8.34 3.06 -20.77
C ALA A 74 9.52 2.25 -20.18
N LEU A 75 9.47 1.94 -18.89
CA LEU A 75 10.52 1.17 -18.21
C LEU A 75 10.22 -0.33 -18.08
N LYS A 76 9.03 -0.81 -18.45
CA LYS A 76 8.72 -2.26 -18.45
C LYS A 76 9.58 -3.04 -19.42
N THR A 77 9.84 -2.51 -20.62
CA THR A 77 10.71 -3.16 -21.59
C THR A 77 12.15 -3.19 -21.07
N LEU A 78 12.64 -2.07 -20.54
CA LEU A 78 14.03 -1.96 -20.07
C LEU A 78 14.31 -2.69 -18.74
N PHE A 79 13.40 -2.70 -17.76
CA PHE A 79 13.62 -3.41 -16.49
C PHE A 79 13.26 -4.89 -16.56
N LEU A 80 12.20 -5.30 -17.27
CA LEU A 80 11.90 -6.72 -17.40
C LEU A 80 12.98 -7.41 -18.23
N GLU A 81 13.43 -6.82 -19.33
CA GLU A 81 14.49 -7.40 -20.16
C GLU A 81 15.85 -7.39 -19.45
N LYS A 82 16.23 -6.30 -18.77
CA LYS A 82 17.54 -6.21 -18.09
C LYS A 82 17.57 -6.98 -16.77
N GLN A 83 16.48 -7.05 -16.02
CA GLN A 83 16.42 -7.81 -14.77
C GLN A 83 16.28 -9.32 -15.04
N TYR A 84 15.53 -9.77 -16.05
CA TYR A 84 15.52 -11.19 -16.42
C TYR A 84 16.79 -11.61 -17.19
N GLY A 85 17.33 -10.72 -18.05
CA GLY A 85 18.53 -10.96 -18.85
C GLY A 85 19.85 -10.94 -18.07
N GLN A 86 20.02 -10.06 -17.06
CA GLN A 86 21.22 -10.06 -16.21
C GLN A 86 21.10 -10.90 -14.93
N SER A 87 19.90 -11.17 -14.41
CA SER A 87 19.78 -12.01 -13.19
C SER A 87 19.92 -13.50 -13.49
N SER A 88 19.58 -13.96 -14.70
CA SER A 88 19.65 -15.40 -15.03
C SER A 88 21.09 -15.94 -15.04
N SER A 89 22.09 -15.15 -15.45
CA SER A 89 23.50 -15.57 -15.39
C SER A 89 24.10 -15.50 -13.98
N ALA A 90 23.61 -14.56 -13.15
CA ALA A 90 24.04 -14.45 -11.75
C ALA A 90 23.39 -15.50 -10.84
N ILE A 91 22.11 -15.85 -11.06
CA ILE A 91 21.33 -16.87 -10.30
C ILE A 91 21.95 -18.25 -10.34
N VAL A 92 22.66 -18.58 -11.41
CA VAL A 92 23.25 -19.90 -11.59
C VAL A 92 24.74 -19.94 -11.25
N THR A 93 25.46 -18.79 -11.18
CA THR A 93 26.94 -18.79 -11.05
C THR A 93 27.56 -17.80 -10.05
N GLY A 94 26.81 -16.87 -9.45
CA GLY A 94 27.36 -15.90 -8.48
C GLY A 94 27.42 -16.43 -7.03
N PRO A 95 28.20 -15.82 -6.12
CA PRO A 95 28.15 -16.16 -4.70
C PRO A 95 26.82 -15.65 -4.10
N TRP A 96 25.85 -16.54 -3.98
CA TRP A 96 24.52 -16.33 -3.35
C TRP A 96 24.47 -16.00 -1.83
N PRO A 97 25.56 -15.70 -1.08
CA PRO A 97 25.42 -15.16 0.29
C PRO A 97 25.35 -13.63 0.42
N LEU A 98 25.92 -12.85 -0.52
CA LEU A 98 26.22 -11.43 -0.25
C LEU A 98 24.97 -10.52 -0.18
N PRO A 99 24.04 -10.54 -1.16
CA PRO A 99 22.86 -9.66 -1.10
C PRO A 99 21.94 -9.98 0.09
N LEU A 100 21.84 -11.26 0.47
CA LEU A 100 21.06 -11.72 1.63
C LEU A 100 21.69 -11.25 2.95
N GLN A 101 23.02 -11.27 3.07
CA GLN A 101 23.72 -10.76 4.25
C GLN A 101 23.53 -9.25 4.42
N PHE A 102 23.63 -8.46 3.35
CA PHE A 102 23.37 -7.03 3.42
C PHE A 102 21.91 -6.71 3.73
N ALA A 103 20.96 -7.48 3.19
CA ALA A 103 19.54 -7.32 3.51
C ALA A 103 19.24 -7.65 4.98
N LEU A 104 19.80 -8.74 5.52
CA LEU A 104 19.63 -9.14 6.93
C LEU A 104 20.31 -8.15 7.89
N LEU A 105 21.50 -7.64 7.55
CA LEU A 105 22.17 -6.59 8.32
C LEU A 105 21.38 -5.27 8.29
N PHE A 106 20.84 -4.89 7.14
CA PHE A 106 19.99 -3.71 7.03
C PHE A 106 18.71 -3.85 7.85
N LEU A 107 18.05 -5.01 7.79
CA LEU A 107 16.86 -5.30 8.60
C LEU A 107 17.18 -5.34 10.11
N TRP A 108 18.31 -5.90 10.51
CA TRP A 108 18.75 -5.93 11.92
C TRP A 108 19.16 -4.55 12.43
N CYS A 109 19.84 -3.74 11.61
CA CYS A 109 20.18 -2.35 11.89
C CYS A 109 18.91 -1.49 11.98
N CYS A 110 17.98 -1.66 11.05
CA CYS A 110 16.68 -1.00 11.06
C CYS A 110 15.87 -1.40 12.31
N GLN A 111 15.79 -2.69 12.64
CA GLN A 111 15.09 -3.18 13.83
C GLN A 111 15.70 -2.62 15.13
N SER A 112 17.03 -2.64 15.26
CA SER A 112 17.73 -2.11 16.44
C SER A 112 17.62 -0.58 16.56
N LEU A 113 17.55 0.14 15.44
CA LEU A 113 17.26 1.57 15.41
C LEU A 113 15.81 1.85 15.80
N LEU A 114 14.84 1.10 15.26
CA LEU A 114 13.41 1.19 15.58
C LEU A 114 13.13 0.95 17.06
N LEU A 115 13.83 -0.01 17.69
CA LEU A 115 13.70 -0.28 19.13
C LEU A 115 14.24 0.86 20.02
N LYS A 116 15.14 1.70 19.50
CA LYS A 116 15.62 2.90 20.21
C LYS A 116 14.69 4.10 20.03
N ILE A 117 13.78 4.10 19.06
CA ILE A 117 12.86 5.23 18.81
C ILE A 117 12.00 5.62 20.02
N PRO A 118 11.42 4.70 20.84
CA PRO A 118 10.59 5.08 21.98
C PRO A 118 11.35 5.85 23.06
N SER A 119 12.61 5.47 23.34
CA SER A 119 13.46 6.12 24.34
C SER A 119 14.00 7.46 23.86
N TRP A 120 14.25 7.61 22.56
CA TRP A 120 14.60 8.88 21.93
C TRP A 120 13.40 9.84 21.87
N ARG A 121 12.20 9.31 21.58
CA ARG A 121 10.94 10.06 21.55
C ARG A 121 10.54 10.59 22.93
N ALA A 122 10.84 9.86 24.02
CA ALA A 122 10.62 10.33 25.39
C ALA A 122 11.58 11.49 25.77
N ARG A 123 12.82 11.47 25.26
CA ARG A 123 13.86 12.47 25.59
C ARG A 123 13.76 13.78 24.79
N MET A 124 13.13 13.75 23.61
CA MET A 124 13.00 14.94 22.74
C MET A 124 11.81 15.85 23.06
N LYS A 125 10.92 15.48 24.00
CA LYS A 125 9.66 16.20 24.23
C LYS A 125 9.81 17.64 24.76
N THR A 126 10.97 18.06 25.28
CA THR A 126 11.12 19.37 25.95
C THR A 126 12.50 20.02 25.84
N SER A 127 13.38 19.56 24.94
CA SER A 127 14.73 20.12 24.78
C SER A 127 14.84 20.96 23.50
N ARG A 128 15.59 22.08 23.56
CA ARG A 128 15.96 22.93 22.40
C ARG A 128 16.59 22.11 21.26
N PHE A 129 17.21 20.97 21.60
CA PHE A 129 17.74 20.00 20.63
C PHE A 129 16.65 19.30 19.80
N GLY A 130 15.50 18.95 20.41
CA GLY A 130 14.38 18.34 19.70
C GLY A 130 13.68 19.30 18.75
N LEU A 131 13.59 20.58 19.13
CA LEU A 131 13.09 21.63 18.23
C LEU A 131 14.06 21.86 17.06
N ALA A 132 15.37 21.95 17.34
CA ALA A 132 16.38 22.14 16.31
C ALA A 132 16.41 20.98 15.30
N SER A 133 16.34 19.72 15.75
CA SER A 133 16.31 18.56 14.86
C SER A 133 15.04 18.51 14.01
N LEU A 134 13.88 18.92 14.55
CA LEU A 134 12.65 19.09 13.77
C LEU A 134 12.80 20.17 12.70
N ILE A 135 13.30 21.36 13.05
CA ILE A 135 13.50 22.46 12.09
C ILE A 135 14.46 22.03 10.97
N ILE A 136 15.58 21.40 11.31
CA ILE A 136 16.56 20.91 10.32
C ILE A 136 15.92 19.86 9.40
N GLY A 137 15.16 18.92 9.96
CA GLY A 137 14.43 17.92 9.16
C GLY A 137 13.40 18.54 8.22
N TYR A 138 12.66 19.54 8.67
CA TYR A 138 11.72 20.31 7.85
C TYR A 138 12.44 21.06 6.73
N VAL A 139 13.51 21.82 7.04
CA VAL A 139 14.29 22.53 6.01
C VAL A 139 14.79 21.54 4.97
N PHE A 140 15.43 20.44 5.40
CA PHE A 140 15.94 19.42 4.50
C PHE A 140 14.88 18.81 3.58
N LEU A 141 13.67 18.52 4.10
CA LEU A 141 12.58 17.93 3.31
C LEU A 141 11.99 18.93 2.30
N TYR A 142 11.88 20.21 2.68
CA TYR A 142 11.26 21.23 1.84
C TYR A 142 12.25 21.88 0.85
N THR A 143 13.57 21.88 1.12
CA THR A 143 14.58 22.40 0.19
C THR A 143 14.47 21.83 -1.23
N PRO A 144 14.40 20.50 -1.47
CA PRO A 144 14.25 19.96 -2.82
C PRO A 144 12.90 20.31 -3.45
N LEU A 145 11.82 20.40 -2.66
CA LEU A 145 10.50 20.80 -3.14
C LEU A 145 10.51 22.26 -3.62
N ILE A 146 11.10 23.16 -2.83
CA ILE A 146 11.23 24.58 -3.16
C ILE A 146 12.17 24.75 -4.36
N SER A 147 13.28 24.01 -4.41
CA SER A 147 14.19 23.99 -5.56
C SER A 147 13.45 23.61 -6.85
N LEU A 148 12.63 22.55 -6.82
CA LEU A 148 11.82 22.13 -7.96
C LEU A 148 10.83 23.22 -8.40
N VAL A 149 10.13 23.86 -7.46
CA VAL A 149 9.22 24.97 -7.76
C VAL A 149 9.97 26.15 -8.37
N MET A 150 11.12 26.52 -7.81
CA MET A 150 11.97 27.59 -8.33
C MET A 150 12.42 27.27 -9.77
N PHE A 151 12.96 26.07 -10.02
CA PHE A 151 13.39 25.66 -11.35
C PHE A 151 12.25 25.47 -12.35
N SER A 152 10.99 25.31 -11.91
CA SER A 152 9.83 25.32 -12.81
C SER A 152 9.64 26.66 -13.53
N PHE A 153 10.19 27.75 -12.98
CA PHE A 153 10.21 29.06 -13.62
C PHE A 153 11.48 29.31 -14.44
N ASN A 154 12.33 28.30 -14.64
CA ASN A 154 13.57 28.48 -15.39
C ASN A 154 13.31 28.53 -16.90
N SER A 155 14.01 29.44 -17.58
CA SER A 155 13.96 29.58 -19.03
C SER A 155 14.70 28.44 -19.76
N SER A 156 15.60 27.71 -19.11
CA SER A 156 16.27 26.54 -19.68
C SER A 156 15.50 25.23 -19.43
N LYS A 157 15.82 24.19 -20.20
CA LYS A 157 15.38 22.80 -19.95
C LYS A 157 16.20 22.11 -18.85
N GLN A 158 17.33 22.69 -18.44
CA GLN A 158 18.26 22.10 -17.49
C GLN A 158 18.00 22.64 -16.07
N VAL A 159 18.05 21.74 -15.07
CA VAL A 159 17.82 22.02 -13.64
C VAL A 159 19.11 22.42 -12.91
N ILE A 160 20.25 22.49 -13.62
CA ILE A 160 21.58 22.69 -13.01
C ILE A 160 21.97 24.16 -12.96
N PHE A 161 21.57 24.96 -13.96
CA PHE A 161 21.97 26.36 -14.09
C PHE A 161 20.74 27.27 -14.22
N TRP A 162 20.70 28.33 -13.41
CA TRP A 162 19.67 29.35 -13.48
C TRP A 162 19.98 30.34 -14.60
N THR A 163 19.12 30.42 -15.63
CA THR A 163 19.33 31.30 -16.78
C THR A 163 18.42 32.53 -16.79
N GLY A 164 17.24 32.44 -16.18
CA GLY A 164 16.30 33.55 -16.07
C GLY A 164 14.86 33.09 -15.80
N PHE A 165 14.03 34.00 -15.31
CA PHE A 165 12.61 33.74 -14.98
C PHE A 165 11.73 33.70 -16.23
N SER A 166 10.96 32.61 -16.40
CA SER A 166 10.01 32.43 -17.51
C SER A 166 8.82 31.54 -17.12
N MET A 167 7.63 31.93 -17.56
CA MET A 167 6.40 31.11 -17.45
C MET A 167 6.10 30.27 -18.70
N LYS A 168 7.08 30.10 -19.61
CA LYS A 168 6.86 29.40 -20.89
C LYS A 168 6.32 27.98 -20.72
N TRP A 169 6.73 27.26 -19.68
CA TRP A 169 6.32 25.88 -19.42
C TRP A 169 4.86 25.77 -19.01
N TYR A 170 4.38 26.72 -18.20
CA TYR A 170 2.95 26.82 -17.86
C TYR A 170 2.10 27.14 -19.09
N LYS A 171 2.55 28.07 -19.94
CA LYS A 171 1.84 28.37 -21.20
C LYS A 171 1.82 27.18 -22.16
N ALA A 172 2.95 26.48 -22.30
CA ALA A 172 3.06 25.28 -23.13
C ALA A 172 2.17 24.14 -22.61
N LEU A 173 2.01 24.01 -21.28
CA LEU A 173 1.12 23.03 -20.66
C LEU A 173 -0.34 23.27 -21.06
N PHE A 174 -0.82 24.52 -20.99
CA PHE A 174 -2.20 24.85 -21.35
C PHE A 174 -2.48 24.82 -22.86
N MET A 175 -1.44 24.94 -23.70
CA MET A 175 -1.59 24.82 -25.15
C MET A 175 -1.69 23.37 -25.64
N ASN A 176 -1.25 22.40 -24.83
CA ASN A 176 -1.25 20.99 -25.24
C ASN A 176 -2.46 20.24 -24.64
N SER A 177 -3.45 19.96 -25.50
CA SER A 177 -4.65 19.23 -25.13
C SER A 177 -4.39 17.77 -24.75
N GLU A 178 -3.31 17.16 -25.28
CA GLU A 178 -2.93 15.78 -24.95
C GLU A 178 -2.49 15.67 -23.48
N ILE A 179 -1.61 16.58 -23.05
CA ILE A 179 -1.13 16.63 -21.66
C ILE A 179 -2.30 16.93 -20.72
N LEU A 180 -3.15 17.91 -21.07
CA LEU A 180 -4.33 18.24 -20.26
C LEU A 180 -5.29 17.05 -20.12
N ASN A 181 -5.63 16.36 -21.21
CA ASN A 181 -6.52 15.21 -21.17
C ASN A 181 -5.92 14.05 -20.35
N ALA A 182 -4.61 13.81 -20.46
CA ALA A 182 -3.92 12.80 -19.67
C ALA A 182 -3.95 13.13 -18.16
N THR A 183 -3.73 14.40 -17.79
CA THR A 183 -3.81 14.86 -16.39
C THR A 183 -5.23 14.83 -15.82
N LEU A 184 -6.26 15.10 -16.62
CA LEU A 184 -7.66 15.06 -16.17
C LEU A 184 -8.14 13.62 -15.97
N THR A 185 -7.88 12.74 -16.95
CA THR A 185 -8.24 11.31 -16.87
C THR A 185 -7.68 10.67 -15.61
N SER A 186 -6.50 11.10 -15.22
CA SER A 186 -5.83 10.56 -14.05
C SER A 186 -6.25 11.13 -12.72
N LEU A 187 -6.55 12.42 -12.70
CA LEU A 187 -7.23 13.03 -11.55
C LEU A 187 -8.59 12.36 -11.31
N GLU A 188 -9.33 12.05 -12.38
CA GLU A 188 -10.60 11.31 -12.31
C GLU A 188 -10.40 9.90 -11.72
N ILE A 189 -9.45 9.12 -12.24
CA ILE A 189 -9.12 7.78 -11.70
C ILE A 189 -8.69 7.87 -10.23
N ALA A 190 -7.88 8.86 -9.87
CA ALA A 190 -7.45 9.09 -8.49
C ALA A 190 -8.66 9.41 -7.57
N ALA A 191 -9.61 10.23 -8.03
CA ALA A 191 -10.82 10.55 -7.29
C ALA A 191 -11.74 9.33 -7.09
N ILE A 192 -11.96 8.54 -8.14
CA ILE A 192 -12.77 7.31 -8.07
C ILE A 192 -12.12 6.29 -7.13
N THR A 193 -10.80 6.12 -7.22
CA THR A 193 -10.09 5.16 -6.36
C THR A 193 -10.04 5.62 -4.90
N ALA A 194 -9.81 6.90 -4.65
CA ALA A 194 -9.83 7.47 -3.30
C ALA A 194 -11.22 7.38 -2.66
N THR A 195 -12.28 7.68 -3.40
CA THR A 195 -13.67 7.55 -2.90
C THR A 195 -14.02 6.10 -2.62
N GLY A 196 -13.67 5.17 -3.52
CA GLY A 196 -13.86 3.73 -3.28
C GLY A 196 -13.09 3.24 -2.04
N ALA A 197 -11.85 3.69 -1.85
CA ALA A 197 -11.02 3.28 -0.72
C ALA A 197 -11.50 3.85 0.61
N THR A 198 -11.98 5.10 0.63
CA THR A 198 -12.54 5.71 1.85
C THR A 198 -13.83 5.03 2.27
N ILE A 199 -14.74 4.75 1.34
CA ILE A 199 -16.00 4.04 1.62
C ILE A 199 -15.73 2.62 2.16
N LEU A 200 -14.98 1.81 1.41
CA LEU A 200 -14.69 0.44 1.83
C LEU A 200 -13.83 0.38 3.10
N GLY A 201 -12.92 1.34 3.28
CA GLY A 201 -12.06 1.44 4.45
C GLY A 201 -12.85 1.82 5.70
N ALA A 202 -13.76 2.79 5.59
CA ALA A 202 -14.65 3.16 6.69
C ALA A 202 -15.55 1.98 7.10
N ILE A 203 -16.15 1.28 6.13
CA ILE A 203 -16.97 0.09 6.40
C ILE A 203 -16.12 -0.98 7.10
N SER A 204 -14.93 -1.27 6.59
CA SER A 204 -14.03 -2.30 7.15
C SER A 204 -13.64 -1.97 8.60
N ALA A 205 -13.30 -0.72 8.88
CA ALA A 205 -12.95 -0.28 10.22
C ALA A 205 -14.14 -0.35 11.19
N ILE A 206 -15.33 0.07 10.77
CA ILE A 206 -16.55 -0.04 11.59
C ILE A 206 -16.86 -1.51 11.89
N ILE A 207 -16.70 -2.43 10.92
CA ILE A 207 -16.92 -3.87 11.13
C ILE A 207 -15.95 -4.41 12.19
N ILE A 208 -14.66 -4.11 12.07
CA ILE A 208 -13.62 -4.58 13.01
C ILE A 208 -13.90 -4.09 14.43
N LEU A 209 -14.38 -2.85 14.56
CA LEU A 209 -14.66 -2.20 15.85
C LEU A 209 -15.97 -2.66 16.49
N LYS A 210 -17.05 -2.72 15.69
CA LYS A 210 -18.39 -3.04 16.17
C LYS A 210 -18.53 -4.53 16.50
N PHE A 211 -17.98 -5.40 15.65
CA PHE A 211 -18.05 -6.84 15.85
C PHE A 211 -16.77 -7.35 16.51
N LYS A 212 -16.72 -7.31 17.85
CA LYS A 212 -15.57 -7.81 18.63
C LYS A 212 -15.23 -9.28 18.32
N LYS A 213 -16.23 -10.12 18.05
CA LYS A 213 -16.09 -11.55 17.73
C LYS A 213 -16.99 -11.91 16.55
N PHE A 214 -16.40 -12.29 15.41
CA PHE A 214 -17.10 -12.92 14.29
C PHE A 214 -16.23 -14.06 13.72
N ARG A 215 -16.88 -15.09 13.15
CA ARG A 215 -16.18 -16.22 12.53
C ARG A 215 -15.38 -15.71 11.33
N GLY A 216 -14.06 -15.90 11.33
CA GLY A 216 -13.17 -15.40 10.28
C GLY A 216 -12.58 -14.00 10.51
N LYS A 217 -12.72 -13.42 11.71
CA LYS A 217 -12.15 -12.09 12.04
C LYS A 217 -10.66 -11.96 11.72
N ASN A 218 -9.86 -12.94 12.14
CA ASN A 218 -8.42 -12.93 11.89
C ASN A 218 -8.12 -12.91 10.39
N LEU A 219 -8.90 -13.64 9.58
CA LEU A 219 -8.72 -13.64 8.13
C LEU A 219 -9.11 -12.30 7.51
N PHE A 220 -10.18 -11.65 8.00
CA PHE A 220 -10.55 -10.31 7.56
C PHE A 220 -9.49 -9.26 7.91
N GLU A 221 -8.94 -9.30 9.13
CA GLU A 221 -7.86 -8.40 9.56
C GLU A 221 -6.57 -8.62 8.75
N VAL A 222 -6.22 -9.87 8.48
CA VAL A 222 -5.11 -10.23 7.58
C VAL A 222 -5.38 -9.70 6.17
N LEU A 223 -6.58 -9.88 5.63
CA LEU A 223 -6.92 -9.35 4.31
C LEU A 223 -6.87 -7.82 4.28
N VAL A 224 -7.36 -7.10 5.29
CA VAL A 224 -7.30 -5.63 5.30
C VAL A 224 -5.85 -5.12 5.43
N SER A 225 -4.97 -5.87 6.11
CA SER A 225 -3.56 -5.49 6.32
C SER A 225 -2.59 -6.03 5.28
N LEU A 226 -2.98 -7.04 4.51
CA LEU A 226 -2.16 -7.66 3.45
C LEU A 226 -1.51 -6.65 2.48
N PRO A 227 -2.18 -5.56 2.08
CA PRO A 227 -1.56 -4.60 1.18
C PRO A 227 -0.37 -3.84 1.77
N LEU A 228 -0.20 -3.85 3.10
CA LEU A 228 0.97 -3.28 3.76
C LEU A 228 2.19 -4.20 3.66
N LEU A 229 1.99 -5.51 3.49
CA LEU A 229 3.05 -6.50 3.43
C LEU A 229 3.65 -6.61 2.03
N CYS A 230 2.80 -6.52 1.00
CA CYS A 230 3.23 -6.65 -0.38
C CYS A 230 3.58 -5.26 -0.97
N PRO A 231 4.74 -5.11 -1.63
CA PRO A 231 5.06 -3.86 -2.30
C PRO A 231 4.07 -3.58 -3.43
N LYS A 232 3.73 -2.31 -3.65
CA LYS A 232 2.72 -1.87 -4.63
C LYS A 232 3.05 -2.33 -6.06
N SER A 233 4.34 -2.43 -6.40
CA SER A 233 4.82 -2.95 -7.68
C SER A 233 4.43 -4.41 -7.93
N SER A 234 4.36 -5.26 -6.89
CA SER A 234 3.97 -6.67 -7.03
C SER A 234 2.52 -6.83 -7.49
N TRP A 235 1.61 -5.98 -7.00
CA TRP A 235 0.21 -6.01 -7.43
C TRP A 235 0.07 -5.67 -8.92
N GLY A 236 0.81 -4.67 -9.41
CA GLY A 236 0.79 -4.29 -10.82
C GLY A 236 1.28 -5.40 -11.75
N LEU A 237 2.33 -6.13 -11.34
CA LEU A 237 2.84 -7.28 -12.08
C LEU A 237 1.85 -8.46 -12.09
N ALA A 238 1.27 -8.77 -10.93
CA ALA A 238 0.28 -9.85 -10.81
C ALA A 238 -0.97 -9.59 -11.68
N PHE A 239 -1.52 -8.37 -11.65
CA PHE A 239 -2.65 -8.01 -12.50
C PHE A 239 -2.29 -8.04 -13.98
N TYR A 240 -1.08 -7.60 -14.35
CA TYR A 240 -0.62 -7.68 -15.75
C TYR A 240 -0.59 -9.12 -16.25
N PHE A 241 0.00 -10.05 -15.49
CA PHE A 241 0.00 -11.48 -15.87
C PHE A 241 -1.42 -12.06 -15.90
N TYR A 242 -2.25 -11.71 -14.92
CA TYR A 242 -3.64 -12.15 -14.88
C TYR A 242 -4.41 -11.72 -16.13
N PHE A 243 -4.35 -10.43 -16.49
CA PHE A 243 -5.01 -9.92 -17.69
C PHE A 243 -4.36 -10.46 -18.96
N SER A 244 -3.04 -10.60 -19.02
CA SER A 244 -2.34 -11.21 -20.17
C SER A 244 -2.79 -12.65 -20.42
N ILE A 245 -2.97 -13.45 -19.37
CA ILE A 245 -3.47 -14.83 -19.47
C ILE A 245 -4.95 -14.82 -19.86
N LEU A 246 -5.75 -13.91 -19.31
CA LEU A 246 -7.17 -13.78 -19.64
C LEU A 246 -7.40 -13.33 -21.10
N SER A 247 -6.59 -12.40 -21.60
CA SER A 247 -6.61 -11.93 -22.99
C SER A 247 -6.15 -13.02 -23.97
N LEU A 248 -5.25 -13.91 -23.56
CA LEU A 248 -4.87 -15.12 -24.31
C LEU A 248 -5.90 -16.26 -24.20
N GLY A 249 -6.98 -16.05 -23.44
CA GLY A 249 -8.11 -16.97 -23.30
C GLY A 249 -9.08 -17.01 -24.49
N LEU A 250 -8.83 -16.22 -25.54
CA LEU A 250 -9.54 -16.35 -26.83
C LEU A 250 -8.66 -16.93 -27.95
N ASP A 251 -7.32 -16.96 -27.80
CA ASP A 251 -6.39 -17.64 -28.71
C ASP A 251 -5.11 -18.10 -27.98
N GLY A 252 -5.13 -19.35 -27.47
CA GLY A 252 -3.91 -20.16 -27.29
C GLY A 252 -3.36 -20.39 -25.85
N PRO A 253 -3.63 -21.55 -25.23
CA PRO A 253 -2.89 -22.04 -24.06
C PRO A 253 -1.41 -22.39 -24.31
N ALA A 254 -0.92 -22.34 -25.56
CA ALA A 254 0.45 -22.70 -25.93
C ALA A 254 1.53 -21.67 -25.55
N LEU A 255 1.21 -20.37 -25.52
CA LEU A 255 2.14 -19.31 -25.10
C LEU A 255 2.24 -19.18 -23.57
N ALA A 256 1.19 -19.56 -22.84
CA ALA A 256 1.22 -19.60 -21.38
C ALA A 256 2.18 -20.68 -20.87
N GLN A 257 2.28 -21.83 -21.53
CA GLN A 257 3.19 -22.92 -21.15
C GLN A 257 4.67 -22.58 -21.37
N SER A 258 5.04 -21.85 -22.42
CA SER A 258 6.44 -21.44 -22.63
C SER A 258 6.91 -20.33 -21.68
N GLN A 259 5.99 -19.52 -21.16
CA GLN A 259 6.30 -18.50 -20.14
C GLN A 259 6.32 -19.08 -18.70
N LEU A 260 5.53 -20.12 -18.43
CA LEU A 260 5.50 -20.82 -17.13
C LEU A 260 6.71 -21.74 -16.89
N SER A 261 7.35 -22.27 -17.93
CA SER A 261 8.56 -23.10 -17.79
C SER A 261 9.82 -22.33 -17.36
N HIS A 262 9.79 -20.99 -17.42
CA HIS A 262 10.90 -20.12 -17.03
C HIS A 262 10.66 -19.36 -15.72
N LEU A 263 9.55 -19.61 -15.03
CA LEU A 263 9.31 -19.11 -13.68
C LEU A 263 9.96 -20.08 -12.68
N PRO A 264 10.96 -19.64 -11.89
CA PRO A 264 11.42 -20.44 -10.76
C PRO A 264 10.22 -20.69 -9.86
N THR A 265 10.06 -21.95 -9.46
CA THR A 265 9.02 -22.43 -8.55
C THR A 265 8.75 -21.45 -7.40
N PRO A 266 7.49 -21.26 -6.99
CA PRO A 266 7.12 -20.19 -6.09
C PRO A 266 7.87 -20.31 -4.76
N LEU A 267 8.70 -19.31 -4.46
CA LEU A 267 9.20 -18.95 -3.13
C LEU A 267 8.01 -18.48 -2.24
N PHE A 268 7.03 -19.35 -2.04
CA PHE A 268 6.07 -19.25 -0.95
C PHE A 268 6.42 -20.35 0.06
N PRO A 269 6.86 -20.02 1.28
CA PRO A 269 6.94 -21.00 2.35
C PRO A 269 5.52 -21.20 2.90
N PHE A 270 4.67 -21.86 2.12
CA PHE A 270 3.45 -22.49 2.63
C PHE A 270 3.50 -23.98 2.27
N PRO A 271 4.23 -24.81 3.04
CA PRO A 271 4.12 -26.24 2.88
C PRO A 271 2.82 -26.66 3.56
N THR A 272 1.71 -26.87 2.82
CA THR A 272 0.70 -27.93 3.12
C THR A 272 -0.60 -27.96 2.29
N CYS A 273 -0.87 -27.11 1.28
CA CYS A 273 -2.17 -27.19 0.59
C CYS A 273 -2.19 -27.93 -0.77
N ALA A 274 -1.07 -28.39 -1.31
CA ALA A 274 -1.02 -28.97 -2.67
C ALA A 274 -1.12 -30.51 -2.73
N ARG A 275 -1.59 -31.21 -1.69
CA ARG A 275 -1.64 -32.68 -1.67
C ARG A 275 -3.02 -33.28 -1.34
N LEU A 276 -4.10 -32.58 -1.70
CA LEU A 276 -5.47 -33.03 -1.38
C LEU A 276 -6.50 -32.95 -2.53
N CYS A 277 -6.11 -32.64 -3.76
CA CYS A 277 -7.06 -32.58 -4.89
C CYS A 277 -6.88 -33.64 -5.99
N THR A 278 -6.15 -34.72 -5.70
CA THR A 278 -6.13 -35.91 -6.59
C THR A 278 -6.13 -37.19 -5.77
N HIS A 279 -7.26 -37.53 -5.14
CA HIS A 279 -7.61 -38.95 -5.12
C HIS A 279 -9.11 -39.15 -5.10
N ASN A 280 -9.53 -39.88 -6.11
CA ASN A 280 -10.81 -40.53 -6.26
C ASN A 280 -11.29 -41.14 -4.93
N SER A 281 -12.58 -40.93 -4.71
CA SER A 281 -13.49 -41.47 -3.70
C SER A 281 -13.27 -42.95 -3.35
N SER A 282 -13.58 -43.28 -2.09
CA SER A 282 -13.73 -44.63 -1.50
C SER A 282 -12.44 -45.42 -1.18
N ALA A 283 -11.80 -45.15 -0.02
CA ALA A 283 -11.05 -46.20 0.71
C ALA A 283 -10.55 -45.84 2.12
N LEU A 284 -10.24 -44.58 2.46
CA LEU A 284 -9.41 -44.28 3.65
C LEU A 284 -10.15 -43.55 4.80
N MET A 285 -11.33 -44.04 5.17
CA MET A 285 -12.15 -43.48 6.25
C MET A 285 -11.93 -44.15 7.63
N LYS A 286 -10.77 -44.75 7.92
CA LYS A 286 -10.61 -45.58 9.14
C LYS A 286 -9.40 -45.35 10.06
N HIS A 287 -8.46 -44.43 9.81
CA HIS A 287 -7.21 -44.45 10.60
C HIS A 287 -6.60 -43.13 11.12
N CYS A 288 -7.34 -42.02 11.24
CA CYS A 288 -6.78 -40.79 11.84
C CYS A 288 -7.64 -40.20 12.96
N TRP A 289 -8.04 -41.05 13.90
CA TRP A 289 -8.51 -40.61 15.22
C TRP A 289 -7.69 -41.31 16.30
N LYS A 290 -6.65 -40.63 16.79
CA LYS A 290 -6.23 -40.68 18.20
C LYS A 290 -5.29 -39.50 18.52
N PRO A 291 -5.62 -38.69 19.54
CA PRO A 291 -4.77 -37.62 20.04
C PRO A 291 -3.91 -38.14 21.19
N GLN A 292 -2.61 -37.83 21.23
CA GLN A 292 -1.84 -37.90 22.48
C GLN A 292 -0.89 -36.72 22.60
N TRP A 293 -1.17 -35.96 23.65
CA TRP A 293 -0.34 -34.97 24.31
C TRP A 293 0.81 -35.66 25.04
N ILE A 294 2.03 -35.12 24.92
CA ILE A 294 3.09 -34.90 25.93
C ILE A 294 4.10 -33.94 25.29
#